data_AF-A0A8X7T9C9-F1
#
_entry.id   AF-A0A8X7T9C9-F1
#
_cell.length_a   1.000
_cell.length_b   1.000
_cell.length_c   1.000
_cell.angle_alpha   90.00
_cell.angle_beta   90.00
_cell.angle_gamma   90.00
#
_symmetry.space_group_name_H-M   'P 1'
#
loop_
_entity.id
_entity.type
_entity.pdbx_description
1 polymer ?
#
loop_
_entity_poly.entity_id
_entity_poly.type
_entity_poly.pdbx_seq_one_letter_code
_entity_poly.pdbx_strand_id
1 'polypeptide(L)'
;MGAGPRYPYPKEVWSPAGGWWTRPTNWASNTAVCAGAIAILGYGLWSYSADREWRHRPPTRPIPSMLWARQFKEGELKVKEP
;
A
#
# COMPACT_ATOMS: atom_id res chain seq x y z
N MET A 1 -25.09 5.87 0.87
CA MET A 1 -24.50 7.10 1.45
C MET A 1 -24.97 8.29 0.62
N GLY A 2 -26.07 8.96 1.02
CA GLY A 2 -26.56 10.16 0.33
C GLY A 2 -26.07 11.40 1.08
N ALA A 3 -25.32 12.28 0.41
CA ALA A 3 -24.95 13.56 0.98
C ALA A 3 -26.21 14.42 1.13
N GLY A 4 -26.37 15.07 2.29
CA GLY A 4 -27.47 16.02 2.55
C GLY A 4 -27.53 17.16 1.53
N PRO A 5 -28.56 18.03 1.62
CA PRO A 5 -28.79 19.09 0.65
C PRO A 5 -27.56 19.99 0.48
N ARG A 6 -27.25 20.36 -0.77
CA ARG A 6 -26.17 21.30 -1.10
C ARG A 6 -26.65 22.73 -0.91
N TYR A 7 -25.77 23.61 -0.45
CA TYR A 7 -26.00 25.05 -0.30
C TYR A 7 -24.98 25.86 -1.13
N PRO A 8 -25.24 27.15 -1.40
CA PRO A 8 -24.30 28.00 -2.13
C PRO A 8 -22.94 28.07 -1.42
N TYR A 9 -21.86 28.03 -2.21
CA TYR A 9 -20.48 28.08 -1.72
C TYR A 9 -19.60 28.84 -2.72
N PRO A 10 -18.51 29.49 -2.29
CA PRO A 10 -17.60 30.23 -3.17
C PRO A 10 -16.85 29.25 -4.08
N LYS A 11 -16.81 29.53 -5.39
CA LYS A 11 -16.21 28.63 -6.40
C LYS A 11 -14.71 28.87 -6.58
N GLU A 12 -14.26 30.03 -6.17
CA GLU A 12 -12.91 30.56 -6.27
C GLU A 12 -12.00 30.10 -5.13
N VAL A 13 -12.56 29.55 -4.06
CA VAL A 13 -11.78 29.03 -2.93
C VAL A 13 -11.22 27.66 -3.28
N TRP A 14 -9.89 27.52 -3.22
CA TRP A 14 -9.18 26.27 -3.42
C TRP A 14 -8.55 25.76 -2.12
N SER A 15 -8.55 24.45 -1.94
CA SER A 15 -7.78 23.78 -0.89
C SER A 15 -7.20 22.46 -1.41
N PRO A 16 -6.08 21.98 -0.84
CA PRO A 16 -5.43 20.75 -1.28
C PRO A 16 -6.31 19.50 -1.09
N ALA A 17 -7.20 19.49 -0.09
CA ALA A 17 -8.12 18.37 0.16
C ALA A 17 -9.40 18.45 -0.71
N GLY A 18 -9.55 19.51 -1.53
CA GLY A 18 -10.77 19.84 -2.25
C GLY A 18 -11.61 20.91 -1.55
N GLY A 19 -12.91 20.93 -1.80
CA GLY A 19 -13.87 21.82 -1.15
C GLY A 19 -15.25 21.19 -1.03
N TRP A 20 -16.27 22.03 -1.05
CA TRP A 20 -17.67 21.62 -0.89
C TRP A 20 -18.14 20.63 -1.98
N TRP A 21 -18.57 19.43 -1.54
CA TRP A 21 -19.08 18.32 -2.37
C TRP A 21 -18.22 18.00 -3.61
N THR A 22 -16.91 17.96 -3.43
CA THR A 22 -15.94 17.71 -4.49
C THR A 22 -16.19 16.36 -5.18
N ARG A 23 -16.55 16.40 -6.46
CA ARG A 23 -16.70 15.21 -7.32
C ARG A 23 -16.27 15.59 -8.74
N PRO A 24 -14.95 15.66 -9.02
CA PRO A 24 -14.46 15.98 -10.34
C PRO A 24 -14.84 14.86 -11.32
N THR A 25 -14.98 15.20 -12.60
CA THR A 25 -15.38 14.24 -13.64
C THR A 25 -14.34 13.15 -13.87
N ASN A 26 -13.06 13.42 -13.60
CA ASN A 26 -11.93 12.51 -13.77
C ASN A 26 -11.49 11.79 -12.48
N TRP A 27 -12.33 11.75 -11.44
CA TRP A 27 -11.96 11.15 -10.15
C TRP A 27 -11.42 9.72 -10.28
N ALA A 28 -12.00 8.90 -11.18
CA ALA A 28 -11.63 7.50 -11.35
C ALA A 28 -10.20 7.35 -11.92
N SER A 29 -9.88 8.10 -12.98
CA SER A 29 -8.56 8.09 -13.59
C SER A 29 -7.50 8.63 -12.63
N ASN A 30 -7.78 9.72 -11.90
CA ASN A 30 -6.84 10.26 -10.91
C ASN A 30 -6.57 9.26 -9.78
N THR A 31 -7.61 8.60 -9.27
CA THR A 31 -7.45 7.54 -8.26
C THR A 31 -6.64 6.37 -8.80
N ALA A 32 -6.89 5.94 -10.05
CA ALA A 32 -6.12 4.87 -10.67
C ALA A 32 -4.63 5.21 -10.80
N VAL A 33 -4.30 6.44 -11.20
CA VAL A 33 -2.90 6.92 -11.26
C VAL A 33 -2.25 6.89 -9.88
N CYS A 34 -2.92 7.44 -8.85
CA CYS A 34 -2.38 7.43 -7.49
C CYS A 34 -2.21 6.01 -6.95
N ALA A 35 -3.20 5.13 -7.14
CA ALA A 35 -3.13 3.73 -6.72
C ALA A 35 -2.00 2.99 -7.44
N GLY A 36 -1.84 3.21 -8.75
CA GLY A 36 -0.74 2.65 -9.53
C GLY A 36 0.64 3.10 -9.02
N ALA A 37 0.80 4.40 -8.73
CA ALA A 37 2.03 4.94 -8.17
C ALA A 37 2.37 4.32 -6.81
N ILE A 38 1.37 4.20 -5.91
CA ILE A 38 1.53 3.56 -4.60
C ILE A 38 1.93 2.09 -4.77
N ALA A 39 1.29 1.36 -5.68
CA ALA A 39 1.61 -0.05 -5.94
C ALA A 39 3.04 -0.24 -6.46
N ILE A 40 3.49 0.59 -7.43
CA ILE A 40 4.84 0.52 -7.99
C ILE A 40 5.89 0.80 -6.91
N LEU A 41 5.72 1.90 -6.16
CA LEU A 41 6.64 2.27 -5.10
C LEU A 41 6.65 1.24 -3.97
N GLY A 42 5.47 0.76 -3.58
CA GLY A 42 5.31 -0.28 -2.57
C GLY A 42 6.00 -1.58 -2.97
N TYR A 43 5.85 -2.02 -4.22
CA TYR A 43 6.51 -3.21 -4.74
C TYR A 43 8.03 -3.06 -4.80
N GLY A 44 8.53 -1.89 -5.24
CA GLY A 44 9.97 -1.61 -5.28
C GLY A 44 10.60 -1.62 -3.89
N LEU A 45 9.97 -0.92 -2.93
CA LEU A 45 10.43 -0.88 -1.55
C LEU A 45 10.33 -2.24 -0.87
N TRP A 46 9.25 -2.98 -1.09
CA TRP A 46 9.08 -4.34 -0.58
C TRP A 46 10.15 -5.29 -1.11
N SER A 47 10.41 -5.28 -2.43
CA SER A 47 11.46 -6.10 -3.05
C SER A 47 12.83 -5.75 -2.47
N TYR A 48 13.16 -4.46 -2.40
CA TYR A 48 14.42 -3.98 -1.81
C TYR A 48 14.59 -4.41 -0.34
N SER A 49 13.52 -4.34 0.45
CA SER A 49 13.49 -4.76 1.84
C SER A 49 13.63 -6.27 1.98
N ALA A 50 12.92 -7.05 1.15
CA ALA A 50 12.93 -8.51 1.19
C ALA A 50 14.32 -9.08 0.85
N ASP A 51 15.04 -8.47 -0.10
CA ASP A 51 16.41 -8.86 -0.45
C ASP A 51 17.43 -8.62 0.67
N ARG A 52 17.14 -7.64 1.54
CA ARG A 52 17.99 -7.26 2.69
C ARG A 52 17.52 -7.87 4.00
N GLU A 53 16.41 -8.59 3.99
CA GLU A 53 15.89 -9.23 5.18
C GLU A 53 16.85 -10.35 5.61
N TRP A 54 17.37 -10.26 6.84
CA TRP A 54 18.22 -11.28 7.44
C TRP A 54 17.67 -11.68 8.80
N ARG A 55 17.56 -12.98 9.03
CA ARG A 55 17.09 -13.58 10.28
C ARG A 55 18.19 -14.37 10.94
N HIS A 56 18.43 -14.04 12.21
CA HIS A 56 19.37 -14.76 13.06
C HIS A 56 18.78 -16.03 13.67
N ARG A 57 17.45 -16.17 13.67
CA ARG A 57 16.76 -17.34 14.23
C ARG A 57 15.63 -17.80 13.31
N PRO A 58 15.42 -19.12 13.17
CA PRO A 58 14.26 -19.64 12.46
C PRO A 58 12.96 -19.33 13.22
N PRO A 59 11.83 -19.15 12.50
CA PRO A 59 10.52 -18.99 13.11
C PRO A 59 10.06 -20.31 13.73
N THR A 60 9.23 -20.21 14.78
CA THR A 60 8.62 -21.35 15.48
C THR A 60 7.31 -21.83 14.86
N ARG A 61 6.80 -21.10 13.86
CA ARG A 61 5.57 -21.42 13.12
C ARG A 61 5.65 -20.86 11.70
N PRO A 62 4.88 -21.41 10.75
CA PRO A 62 4.80 -20.84 9.42
C PRO A 62 4.33 -19.38 9.45
N ILE A 63 5.08 -18.49 8.80
CA ILE A 63 4.72 -17.06 8.64
C ILE A 63 4.77 -16.67 7.16
N PRO A 64 3.91 -15.74 6.70
CA PRO A 64 3.81 -15.38 5.28
C PRO A 64 5.13 -14.94 4.66
N SER A 65 5.98 -14.27 5.42
CA SER A 65 7.25 -13.74 4.91
C SER A 65 8.27 -14.79 4.51
N MET A 66 8.06 -16.06 4.87
CA MET A 66 8.86 -17.18 4.34
C MET A 66 8.69 -17.34 2.82
N LEU A 67 7.60 -16.85 2.23
CA LEU A 67 7.37 -16.92 0.78
C LEU A 67 8.35 -16.04 -0.01
N TRP A 68 8.87 -14.96 0.60
CA TRP A 68 9.75 -14.02 -0.09
C TRP A 68 11.14 -13.89 0.50
N ALA A 69 11.33 -14.18 1.79
CA ALA A 69 12.62 -14.09 2.47
C ALA A 69 13.68 -15.01 1.84
N ARG A 70 14.85 -14.44 1.57
CA ARG A 70 15.95 -15.10 0.84
C ARG A 70 16.40 -16.40 1.51
N GLN A 71 16.61 -16.38 2.82
CA GLN A 71 17.06 -17.53 3.61
C GLN A 71 16.12 -18.75 3.55
N PHE A 72 14.82 -18.55 3.26
CA PHE A 72 13.86 -19.66 3.07
C PHE A 72 13.87 -20.18 1.62
N LYS A 73 14.06 -19.29 0.64
CA LYS A 73 14.21 -19.67 -0.77
C LYS A 73 15.49 -20.45 -1.03
N GLU A 74 16.59 -20.03 -0.39
CA GLU A 74 17.91 -20.67 -0.47
C GLU A 74 17.99 -21.95 0.38
N GLY A 75 16.99 -22.21 1.23
CA GLY A 75 16.97 -23.39 2.11
C GLY A 75 17.88 -23.31 3.33
N GLU A 76 18.51 -22.15 3.59
CA GLU A 76 19.37 -21.90 4.76
C GLU A 76 18.60 -22.01 6.08
N LEU A 77 17.34 -21.57 6.10
CA LEU A 77 16.47 -21.63 7.26
C LEU A 77 15.24 -22.50 6.99
N LYS A 78 14.88 -23.30 7.99
CA LYS A 78 13.62 -24.06 8.05
C LYS A 78 12.84 -23.66 9.30
N VAL A 79 11.53 -23.87 9.28
CA VAL A 79 10.70 -23.67 10.47
C VAL A 79 11.19 -24.63 11.55
N LYS A 80 11.40 -24.12 12.77
CA LYS A 80 11.76 -24.96 13.89
C LYS A 80 10.54 -25.80 14.27
N GLU A 81 10.64 -27.12 14.13
CA GLU A 81 9.64 -28.04 14.64
C GLU A 81 9.55 -27.89 16.18
N PRO A 82 8.33 -27.91 16.75
CA PRO A 82 8.13 -27.72 18.18
C PRO A 82 8.81 -28.80 19.02
#